data_AF-A0A7X7BYA9-F1
#
_entry.id   AF-A0A7X7BYA9-F1
#
_cell.length_a   1.000
_cell.length_b   1.000
_cell.length_c   1.000
_cell.angle_alpha   90.00
_cell.angle_beta   90.00
_cell.angle_gamma   90.00
#
_symmetry.space_group_name_H-M   'P 1'
#
loop_
_entity.id
_entity.type
_entity.pdbx_description
1 polymer ?
#
loop_
_entity_poly.entity_id
_entity_poly.type
_entity_poly.pdbx_seq_one_letter_code
_entity_poly.pdbx_strand_id
1 'polypeptide(L)'
;MSKKGILETRCKRCESNRKNEFNKRRPDLHAKNRHNFHKRRAEYAEKLFKKWLELSNKTFKPMTEEEWLQTCSYFGGCAICGDEYIAKREFFVPFKSGGHYTAWNMLPMCEKCGSVARYQENPFKWFDKYGTTGRRMGLTEERRDKIFSYLIMQLEKAVGPIEHEIKGL
;
A
#
# COMPACT_ATOMS: atom_id res chain seq x y z
N MET A 1 52.77 14.66 -10.21
CA MET A 1 52.44 13.62 -11.22
C MET A 1 51.02 13.13 -10.99
N SER A 2 50.34 12.80 -12.10
CA SER A 2 48.89 12.81 -12.33
C SER A 2 48.01 11.96 -11.39
N LYS A 3 46.90 12.56 -10.91
CA LYS A 3 45.77 11.86 -10.28
C LYS A 3 45.00 11.10 -11.36
N LYS A 4 45.09 9.77 -11.37
CA LYS A 4 44.25 8.91 -12.21
C LYS A 4 42.79 9.02 -11.75
N GLY A 5 41.97 9.74 -12.50
CA GLY A 5 40.52 9.79 -12.31
C GLY A 5 39.87 8.51 -12.84
N ILE A 6 39.22 7.76 -11.95
CA ILE A 6 38.47 6.55 -12.27
C ILE A 6 37.13 6.97 -12.90
N LEU A 7 36.98 6.80 -14.22
CA LEU A 7 35.69 6.87 -14.91
C LEU A 7 35.09 5.45 -15.01
N GLU A 8 34.67 4.87 -13.89
CA GLU A 8 34.13 3.48 -13.85
C GLU A 8 32.62 3.36 -14.07
N THR A 9 31.88 4.46 -14.20
CA THR A 9 30.43 4.36 -14.41
C THR A 9 30.08 4.49 -15.89
N ARG A 10 29.52 3.42 -16.46
CA ARG A 10 28.94 3.43 -17.80
C ARG A 10 27.86 4.51 -17.88
N CYS A 11 27.80 5.23 -19.01
CA CYS A 11 26.78 6.24 -19.25
C CYS A 11 25.36 5.64 -19.14
N LYS A 12 24.51 6.24 -18.28
CA LYS A 12 23.11 5.80 -18.04
C LYS A 12 22.31 5.64 -19.34
N ARG A 13 22.52 6.54 -20.32
CA ARG A 13 21.88 6.48 -21.63
C ARG A 13 22.34 5.26 -22.42
N CYS A 14 23.64 4.99 -22.45
CA CYS A 14 24.20 3.84 -23.15
C CYS A 14 23.73 2.52 -22.53
N GLU A 15 23.66 2.44 -21.20
CA GLU A 15 23.09 1.27 -20.53
C GLU A 15 21.60 1.06 -20.83
N SER A 16 20.83 2.14 -20.85
CA SER A 16 19.41 2.12 -21.21
C SER A 16 19.21 1.60 -22.65
N ASN A 17 19.96 2.14 -23.61
CA ASN A 17 19.91 1.69 -25.00
C ASN A 17 20.24 0.21 -25.14
N ARG A 18 21.31 -0.26 -24.47
CA ARG A 18 21.70 -1.67 -24.48
C ARG A 18 20.61 -2.58 -23.89
N LYS A 19 19.99 -2.17 -22.78
CA LYS A 19 18.86 -2.90 -22.17
C LYS A 19 17.66 -2.95 -23.12
N ASN A 20 17.35 -1.85 -23.80
CA ASN A 20 16.26 -1.79 -24.77
C ASN A 20 16.50 -2.71 -25.96
N GLU A 21 17.72 -2.71 -26.52
CA GLU A 21 18.08 -3.64 -27.60
C GLU A 21 18.00 -5.10 -27.16
N PHE A 22 18.51 -5.42 -25.97
CA PHE A 22 18.39 -6.78 -25.42
C PHE A 22 16.92 -7.22 -25.31
N ASN A 23 16.05 -6.36 -24.77
CA ASN A 23 14.62 -6.65 -24.64
C ASN A 23 13.93 -6.81 -26.01
N LYS A 24 14.31 -5.99 -27.01
CA LYS A 24 13.80 -6.12 -28.39
C LYS A 24 14.21 -7.44 -29.04
N ARG A 25 15.42 -7.93 -28.78
CA ARG A 25 15.92 -9.21 -29.29
C ARG A 25 15.30 -10.44 -28.60
N ARG A 26 14.72 -10.26 -27.40
CA ARG A 26 14.14 -11.35 -26.58
C ARG A 26 12.79 -10.92 -25.95
N PRO A 27 11.76 -10.67 -26.77
CA PRO A 27 10.48 -10.15 -26.29
C PRO A 27 9.76 -11.15 -25.37
N ASP A 28 9.93 -12.45 -25.61
CA ASP A 28 9.44 -13.56 -24.80
C ASP A 28 10.02 -13.52 -23.38
N LEU A 29 11.35 -13.38 -23.26
CA LEU A 29 12.03 -13.29 -21.97
C LEU A 29 11.66 -12.00 -21.25
N HIS A 30 11.54 -10.88 -21.97
CA HIS A 30 11.08 -9.62 -21.39
C HIS A 30 9.65 -9.74 -20.85
N ALA A 31 8.73 -10.33 -21.62
CA ALA A 31 7.36 -10.59 -21.19
C ALA A 31 7.31 -11.51 -19.97
N LYS A 32 8.06 -12.62 -19.97
CA LYS A 32 8.18 -13.55 -18.84
C LYS A 32 8.71 -12.85 -17.58
N ASN A 33 9.74 -12.02 -17.72
CA ASN A 33 10.30 -11.26 -16.60
C ASN A 33 9.30 -10.25 -16.03
N ARG A 34 8.55 -9.53 -16.88
CA ARG A 34 7.48 -8.64 -16.44
C ARG A 34 6.36 -9.41 -15.73
N HIS A 35 5.94 -10.55 -16.29
CA HIS A 35 4.93 -11.42 -15.67
C HIS A 35 5.39 -11.88 -14.28
N ASN A 36 6.59 -12.44 -14.17
CA ASN A 36 7.16 -12.89 -12.90
C ASN A 36 7.32 -11.75 -11.89
N PHE A 37 7.69 -10.56 -12.35
CA PHE A 37 7.79 -9.37 -11.52
C PHE A 37 6.43 -9.01 -10.92
N HIS A 38 5.37 -8.89 -11.73
CA HIS A 38 4.03 -8.59 -11.22
C HIS A 38 3.47 -9.72 -10.35
N LYS A 39 3.72 -10.99 -10.71
CA LYS A 39 3.28 -12.17 -9.95
C LYS A 39 3.84 -12.16 -8.52
N ARG A 40 5.15 -11.99 -8.35
CA ARG A 40 5.80 -11.95 -7.02
C ARG A 40 5.24 -10.84 -6.13
N ARG A 41 4.89 -9.70 -6.72
CA ARG A 41 4.32 -8.55 -5.98
C ARG A 41 2.89 -8.83 -5.55
N ALA A 42 2.09 -9.44 -6.42
CA ALA A 42 0.75 -9.90 -6.06
C ALA A 42 0.79 -10.95 -4.95
N GLU A 43 1.71 -11.92 -5.03
CA GLU A 43 1.93 -12.93 -3.99
C GLU A 43 2.35 -12.29 -2.66
N TYR A 44 3.21 -11.27 -2.69
CA TYR A 44 3.61 -10.54 -1.49
C TYR A 44 2.45 -9.78 -0.85
N ALA A 45 1.65 -9.05 -1.64
CA ALA A 45 0.44 -8.39 -1.14
C ALA A 45 -0.57 -9.39 -0.57
N GLU A 46 -0.68 -10.59 -1.15
CA GLU A 46 -1.54 -11.65 -0.64
C GLU A 46 -1.04 -12.24 0.68
N LYS A 47 0.27 -12.44 0.81
CA LYS A 47 0.89 -12.86 2.08
C LYS A 47 0.59 -11.87 3.20
N LEU A 48 0.76 -10.57 2.92
CA LEU A 48 0.48 -9.50 3.88
C LEU A 48 -0.99 -9.45 4.28
N PHE A 49 -1.88 -9.59 3.31
CA PHE A 49 -3.32 -9.60 3.54
C PHE A 49 -3.76 -10.76 4.44
N LYS A 50 -3.28 -11.97 4.18
CA LYS A 50 -3.55 -13.14 5.03
C LYS A 50 -3.04 -12.94 6.46
N LYS A 51 -1.82 -12.44 6.60
CA LYS A 51 -1.24 -12.18 7.93
C LYS A 51 -2.01 -11.09 8.69
N TRP A 52 -2.42 -10.03 7.97
CA TRP A 52 -3.27 -8.98 8.53
C TRP A 52 -4.58 -9.54 9.06
N LEU A 53 -5.31 -10.33 8.28
CA LEU A 53 -6.56 -10.97 8.69
C LEU A 53 -6.37 -11.88 9.90
N GLU A 54 -5.31 -12.68 9.92
CA GLU A 54 -5.00 -13.57 11.05
C GLU A 54 -4.86 -12.78 12.36
N LEU A 55 -4.23 -11.61 12.32
CA LEU A 55 -4.03 -10.78 13.50
C LEU A 55 -5.27 -9.96 13.85
N SER A 56 -5.87 -9.31 12.85
CA SER A 56 -7.02 -8.42 13.05
C SER A 56 -8.24 -9.16 13.58
N ASN A 57 -8.35 -10.45 13.29
CA ASN A 57 -9.51 -11.27 13.66
C ASN A 57 -9.30 -12.02 15.00
N LYS A 58 -8.14 -11.88 15.66
CA LYS A 58 -7.93 -12.39 17.03
C LYS A 58 -8.74 -11.62 18.07
N THR A 59 -9.17 -10.41 17.74
CA THR A 59 -9.97 -9.56 18.63
C THR A 59 -11.05 -8.85 17.84
N PHE A 60 -12.12 -8.46 18.52
CA PHE A 60 -13.16 -7.63 17.95
C PHE A 60 -13.62 -6.59 18.97
N LYS A 61 -13.46 -5.32 18.59
CA LYS A 61 -13.98 -4.16 19.30
C LYS A 61 -14.65 -3.24 18.28
N PRO A 62 -15.99 -3.11 18.30
CA PRO A 62 -16.68 -2.17 17.43
C PRO A 62 -16.11 -0.76 17.61
N MET A 63 -15.91 -0.07 16.50
CA MET A 63 -15.46 1.31 16.51
C MET A 63 -16.51 2.21 17.18
N THR A 64 -16.09 3.04 18.13
CA THR A 64 -16.96 4.07 18.73
C THR A 64 -16.96 5.36 17.91
N GLU A 65 -17.91 6.25 18.21
CA GLU A 65 -17.97 7.55 17.52
C GLU A 65 -16.77 8.44 17.88
N GLU A 66 -16.32 8.39 19.13
CA GLU A 66 -15.14 9.12 19.60
C GLU A 66 -13.87 8.63 18.88
N GLU A 67 -13.73 7.32 18.70
CA GLU A 67 -12.64 6.75 17.90
C GLU A 67 -12.72 7.22 16.45
N TRP A 68 -13.92 7.31 15.88
CA TRP A 68 -14.11 7.82 14.52
C TRP A 68 -13.70 9.28 14.37
N LEU A 69 -14.07 10.14 15.33
CA LEU A 69 -13.64 11.54 15.35
C LEU A 69 -12.11 11.66 15.50
N GLN A 70 -11.49 10.81 16.32
CA GLN A 70 -10.03 10.73 16.43
C GLN A 70 -9.38 10.29 15.10
N THR A 71 -9.97 9.34 14.39
CA THR A 71 -9.52 8.94 13.05
C THR A 71 -9.56 10.13 12.09
N CYS A 72 -10.68 10.85 12.05
CA CYS A 72 -10.84 12.03 11.19
C CYS A 72 -9.78 13.09 11.52
N SER A 73 -9.59 13.39 12.81
CA SER A 73 -8.58 14.33 13.27
C SER A 73 -7.16 13.89 12.94
N TYR A 74 -6.85 12.60 13.04
CA TYR A 74 -5.52 12.06 12.72
C TYR A 74 -5.15 12.29 11.24
N PHE A 75 -6.11 12.04 10.33
CA PHE A 75 -5.86 12.20 8.89
C PHE A 75 -6.00 13.63 8.40
N GLY A 76 -6.84 14.45 9.05
CA GLY A 76 -7.12 15.83 8.65
C GLY A 76 -7.80 15.94 7.29
N GLY A 77 -8.62 14.95 6.92
CA GLY A 77 -9.23 14.81 5.60
C GLY A 77 -9.22 13.35 5.11
N CYS A 78 -9.38 13.15 3.80
CA CYS A 78 -9.32 11.85 3.18
C CYS A 78 -7.94 11.20 3.41
N ALA A 79 -7.96 9.98 3.94
CA ALA A 79 -6.76 9.20 4.23
C ALA A 79 -5.89 8.95 2.99
N ILE A 80 -6.51 8.89 1.80
CA ILE A 80 -5.83 8.54 0.55
C ILE A 80 -5.25 9.77 -0.14
N CYS A 81 -6.09 10.73 -0.56
CA CYS A 81 -5.66 11.88 -1.36
C CYS A 81 -5.48 13.17 -0.55
N GLY A 82 -5.95 13.21 0.71
CA GLY A 82 -5.87 14.40 1.56
C GLY A 82 -6.94 15.47 1.33
N ASP A 83 -7.96 15.19 0.50
CA ASP A 83 -9.12 16.07 0.33
C ASP A 83 -9.78 16.39 1.68
N GLU A 84 -10.11 17.65 1.94
CA GLU A 84 -10.71 18.09 3.20
C GLU A 84 -12.09 17.48 3.42
N TYR A 85 -12.82 17.17 2.35
CA TYR A 85 -14.16 16.61 2.45
C TYR A 85 -14.14 15.08 2.65
N ILE A 86 -14.64 14.64 3.80
CA ILE A 86 -14.87 13.23 4.12
C ILE A 86 -16.32 12.90 3.81
N ALA A 87 -16.53 11.99 2.85
CA ALA A 87 -17.87 11.57 2.42
C ALA A 87 -18.36 10.34 3.19
N LYS A 88 -17.44 9.41 3.55
CA LYS A 88 -17.80 8.12 4.13
C LYS A 88 -16.71 7.51 4.99
N ARG A 89 -17.16 6.58 5.86
CA ARG A 89 -16.30 5.65 6.59
C ARG A 89 -16.07 4.45 5.67
N GLU A 90 -14.88 4.33 5.12
CA GLU A 90 -14.55 3.25 4.20
C GLU A 90 -13.80 2.14 4.94
N PHE A 91 -14.12 0.90 4.61
CA PHE A 91 -13.38 -0.24 5.10
C PHE A 91 -12.00 -0.31 4.42
N PHE A 92 -10.94 -0.51 5.18
CA PHE A 92 -9.63 -0.83 4.63
C PHE A 92 -9.66 -2.24 4.02
N VAL A 93 -9.98 -3.26 4.81
CA VAL A 93 -10.33 -4.60 4.35
C VAL A 93 -11.86 -4.68 4.20
N PRO A 94 -12.39 -5.01 3.01
CA PRO A 94 -13.83 -5.13 2.80
C PRO A 94 -14.50 -6.14 3.74
N PHE A 95 -15.74 -5.86 4.15
CA PHE A 95 -16.52 -6.76 5.00
C PHE A 95 -16.62 -8.19 4.43
N LYS A 96 -16.92 -8.32 3.13
CA LYS A 96 -16.97 -9.62 2.42
C LYS A 96 -15.66 -10.41 2.45
N SER A 97 -14.55 -9.75 2.74
CA SER A 97 -13.20 -10.31 2.77
C SER A 97 -12.69 -10.50 4.21
N GLY A 98 -13.58 -10.45 5.20
CA GLY A 98 -13.25 -10.66 6.62
C GLY A 98 -12.93 -9.38 7.38
N GLY A 99 -13.19 -8.21 6.81
CA GLY A 99 -13.04 -6.93 7.52
C GLY A 99 -14.18 -6.67 8.51
N HIS A 100 -13.84 -6.04 9.63
CA HIS A 100 -14.78 -5.67 10.68
C HIS A 100 -14.88 -4.15 10.85
N TYR A 101 -15.98 -3.66 11.44
CA TYR A 101 -16.17 -2.24 11.71
C TYR A 101 -15.41 -1.85 12.99
N THR A 102 -14.10 -1.61 12.85
CA THR A 102 -13.15 -1.40 13.96
C THR A 102 -12.20 -0.25 13.65
N ALA A 103 -11.59 0.34 14.69
CA ALA A 103 -10.68 1.47 14.49
C ALA A 103 -9.46 1.14 13.61
N TRP A 104 -9.00 -0.12 13.62
CA TRP A 104 -7.93 -0.61 12.75
C TRP A 104 -8.39 -1.04 11.35
N ASN A 105 -9.63 -0.76 10.96
CA ASN A 105 -10.14 -1.14 9.64
C ASN A 105 -11.01 -0.07 9.00
N MET A 106 -11.18 1.10 9.63
CA MET A 106 -11.96 2.21 9.08
C MET A 106 -11.07 3.39 8.72
N LEU A 107 -11.27 3.94 7.51
CA LEU A 107 -10.54 5.09 7.00
C LEU A 107 -11.52 6.18 6.52
N PRO A 108 -11.24 7.47 6.80
CA PRO A 108 -11.98 8.58 6.22
C PRO A 108 -11.63 8.73 4.75
N MET A 109 -12.65 8.70 3.89
CA MET A 109 -12.44 8.86 2.45
C MET A 109 -13.43 9.85 1.82
N CYS A 110 -12.95 10.59 0.83
CA CYS A 110 -13.81 11.32 -0.09
C CYS A 110 -14.53 10.34 -1.03
N GLU A 111 -15.56 10.82 -1.73
CA GLU A 111 -16.41 9.96 -2.56
C GLU A 111 -15.63 9.26 -3.68
N LYS A 112 -14.73 10.00 -4.34
CA LYS A 112 -13.88 9.48 -5.41
C LYS A 112 -12.97 8.35 -4.94
N CYS A 113 -12.25 8.53 -3.84
CA CYS A 113 -11.32 7.53 -3.32
C CYS A 113 -12.05 6.28 -2.84
N GLY A 114 -13.11 6.44 -2.04
CA GLY A 114 -13.86 5.28 -1.54
C GLY A 114 -14.57 4.50 -2.67
N SER A 115 -15.03 5.19 -3.72
CA SER A 115 -15.57 4.53 -4.91
C SER A 115 -14.55 3.69 -5.68
N VAL A 116 -13.25 3.97 -5.59
CA VAL A 116 -12.21 3.09 -6.14
C VAL A 116 -11.86 1.98 -5.15
N ALA A 117 -11.78 2.30 -3.86
CA ALA A 117 -11.40 1.37 -2.80
C ALA A 117 -12.36 0.18 -2.69
N ARG A 118 -13.68 0.40 -2.84
CA ARG A 118 -14.71 -0.66 -2.73
C ARG A 118 -14.54 -1.84 -3.69
N TYR A 119 -13.84 -1.66 -4.81
CA TYR A 119 -13.60 -2.71 -5.81
C TYR A 119 -12.30 -3.48 -5.56
N GLN A 120 -11.56 -3.13 -4.52
CA GLN A 120 -10.30 -3.78 -4.17
C GLN A 120 -10.52 -4.75 -3.02
N GLU A 121 -10.43 -6.04 -3.30
CA GLU A 121 -10.59 -7.09 -2.28
C GLU A 121 -9.41 -7.14 -1.32
N ASN A 122 -8.21 -6.95 -1.85
CA ASN A 122 -6.97 -6.90 -1.09
C ASN A 122 -6.40 -5.47 -1.14
N PRO A 123 -6.56 -4.67 -0.07
CA PRO A 123 -6.11 -3.27 -0.03
C PRO A 123 -4.59 -3.13 0.03
N PHE A 124 -3.83 -4.18 0.37
CA PHE A 124 -2.36 -4.13 0.35
C PHE A 124 -1.79 -3.93 -1.05
N LYS A 125 -2.59 -4.17 -2.10
CA LYS A 125 -2.26 -3.78 -3.48
C LYS A 125 -2.12 -2.26 -3.67
N TRP A 126 -2.70 -1.44 -2.79
CA TRP A 126 -2.53 0.02 -2.83
C TRP A 126 -1.10 0.44 -2.50
N PHE A 127 -0.43 -0.37 -1.67
CA PHE A 127 0.94 -0.15 -1.22
C PHE A 127 1.98 -0.68 -2.22
N ASP A 128 1.51 -1.28 -3.32
CA ASP A 128 2.35 -1.67 -4.43
C ASP A 128 2.87 -0.43 -5.17
N LYS A 129 4.13 -0.02 -4.94
CA LYS A 129 4.71 1.18 -5.59
C LYS A 129 4.70 1.16 -7.13
N TYR A 130 4.66 -0.03 -7.73
CA TYR A 130 4.54 -0.22 -9.18
C TYR A 130 3.10 -0.51 -9.62
N GLY A 131 2.17 -0.61 -8.67
CA GLY A 131 0.75 -0.80 -8.91
C GLY A 131 0.09 0.50 -9.36
N THR A 132 -0.97 0.37 -10.13
CA THR A 132 -1.72 1.52 -10.66
C THR A 132 -2.82 1.97 -9.71
N THR A 133 -3.33 1.09 -8.84
CA THR A 133 -4.48 1.38 -7.97
C THR A 133 -4.22 2.54 -7.00
N GLY A 134 -3.18 2.44 -6.16
CA GLY A 134 -2.83 3.52 -5.23
C GLY A 134 -2.57 4.84 -5.96
N ARG A 135 -1.80 4.79 -7.06
CA ARG A 135 -1.49 5.96 -7.88
C ARG A 135 -2.74 6.62 -8.48
N ARG A 136 -3.70 5.84 -8.99
CA ARG A 136 -4.96 6.36 -9.55
C ARG A 136 -5.83 7.06 -8.52
N MET A 137 -5.71 6.67 -7.25
CA MET A 137 -6.41 7.32 -6.14
C MET A 137 -5.68 8.56 -5.60
N GLY A 138 -4.48 8.88 -6.11
CA GLY A 138 -3.66 9.97 -5.59
C GLY A 138 -2.92 9.62 -4.29
N LEU A 139 -2.75 8.33 -3.99
CA LEU A 139 -2.02 7.88 -2.80
C LEU A 139 -0.53 8.18 -2.93
N THR A 140 -0.05 9.16 -2.16
CA THR A 140 1.39 9.46 -2.02
C THR A 140 2.08 8.46 -1.11
N GLU A 141 3.41 8.42 -1.13
CA GLU A 141 4.19 7.58 -0.20
C GLU A 141 3.93 8.01 1.27
N GLU A 142 3.95 9.32 1.54
CA GLU A 142 3.62 9.87 2.86
C GLU A 142 2.22 9.44 3.36
N ARG A 143 1.19 9.52 2.50
CA ARG A 143 -0.17 9.11 2.86
C ARG A 143 -0.27 7.61 3.08
N ARG A 144 0.46 6.81 2.30
CA ARG A 144 0.58 5.36 2.51
C ARG A 144 1.15 5.05 3.89
N ASP A 145 2.28 5.66 4.22
CA ASP A 145 2.97 5.40 5.49
C ASP A 145 2.10 5.84 6.66
N LYS A 146 1.37 6.94 6.50
CA LYS A 146 0.40 7.45 7.48
C LYS A 146 -0.78 6.50 7.69
N ILE A 147 -1.38 5.97 6.62
CA ILE A 147 -2.43 4.94 6.71
C ILE A 147 -1.89 3.72 7.45
N PHE A 148 -0.75 3.21 7.02
CA PHE A 148 -0.20 1.98 7.56
C PHE A 148 0.16 2.12 9.04
N SER A 149 0.83 3.21 9.40
CA SER A 149 1.17 3.56 10.79
C SER A 149 -0.09 3.68 11.66
N TYR A 150 -1.15 4.32 11.15
CA TYR A 150 -2.42 4.42 11.86
C TYR A 150 -3.05 3.05 12.13
N LEU A 151 -3.18 2.21 11.08
CA LEU A 151 -3.82 0.91 11.20
C LEU A 151 -3.05 -0.01 12.16
N ILE A 152 -1.71 -0.01 12.10
CA ILE A 152 -0.85 -0.75 13.03
C ILE A 152 -1.02 -0.24 14.46
N MET A 153 -0.93 1.08 14.66
CA MET A 153 -1.10 1.68 15.98
C MET A 153 -2.46 1.30 16.60
N GLN A 154 -3.54 1.33 15.82
CA GLN A 154 -4.88 0.96 16.32
C GLN A 154 -4.99 -0.53 16.61
N LEU A 155 -4.39 -1.38 15.77
CA LEU A 155 -4.40 -2.81 16.01
C LEU A 155 -3.57 -3.17 17.25
N GLU A 156 -2.37 -2.57 17.42
CA GLU A 156 -1.51 -2.77 18.59
C GLU A 156 -2.20 -2.36 19.90
N LYS A 157 -3.03 -1.31 19.89
CA LYS A 157 -3.86 -0.95 21.06
C LYS A 157 -4.87 -2.03 21.44
N ALA A 158 -5.31 -2.84 20.48
CA ALA A 158 -6.34 -3.85 20.67
C ALA A 158 -5.78 -5.25 20.97
N VAL A 159 -4.65 -5.64 20.36
CA VAL A 159 -4.05 -6.97 20.50
C VAL A 159 -2.70 -6.99 21.23
N GLY A 160 -2.16 -5.83 21.59
CA GLY A 160 -0.80 -5.69 22.09
C GLY A 160 0.24 -5.56 20.96
N PRO A 161 1.55 -5.50 21.30
CA PRO A 161 2.62 -5.29 20.32
C PRO A 161 2.62 -6.35 19.21
N ILE A 162 2.70 -5.90 17.95
CA ILE A 162 2.73 -6.80 16.78
C ILE A 162 4.19 -7.01 16.35
N GLU A 163 4.51 -8.25 15.96
CA GLU A 163 5.83 -8.63 15.43
C GLU A 163 6.25 -7.79 14.20
N HIS A 164 7.57 -7.62 14.05
CA HIS A 164 8.20 -6.76 13.02
C HIS A 164 7.88 -7.11 11.57
N GLU A 165 7.43 -8.31 11.26
CA GLU A 165 7.21 -8.76 9.87
C GLU A 165 6.14 -7.97 9.11
N ILE A 166 5.21 -7.32 9.82
CA ILE A 166 4.23 -6.42 9.19
C ILE A 166 4.77 -4.99 9.08
N LYS A 167 5.73 -4.60 9.92
CA LYS A 167 6.32 -3.26 9.97
C LYS A 167 7.22 -2.93 8.75
N GLY A 168 7.46 -3.89 7.85
CA GLY A 168 8.37 -3.78 6.71
C GLY A 168 7.73 -3.34 5.38
N LEU A 169 6.54 -2.73 5.42
CA LEU A 169 5.87 -2.15 4.25
C LEU A 169 6.23 -0.67 4.05
#